data_AF-A0A7M4A1D8-F1
#
_entry.id   AF-A0A7M4A1D8-F1
#
_cell.length_a   1.000
_cell.length_b   1.000
_cell.length_c   1.000
_cell.angle_alpha   90.00
_cell.angle_beta   90.00
_cell.angle_gamma   90.00
#
_symmetry.space_group_name_H-M   'P 1'
#
loop_
_entity.id
_entity.type
_entity.pdbx_description
1 polymer ?
#
loop_
_entity_poly.entity_id
_entity_poly.type
_entity_poly.pdbx_seq_one_letter_code
_entity_poly.pdbx_strand_id
1 'polypeptide(L)'
;DACMRSLKATGWINFRMRAMMQSVAAYTLWLPWQRTGNHLARLFIDYEPGIHWSQIHMQSGVTGINAVRAYSILKQSLDHDETGDFIRKWVPELSMVPTPYIHEPWTMSKSMQETTG
;
A
#
# COMPACT_ATOMS: atom_id res chain seq x y z
N ASP A 1 4.96 -0.41 -0.07
CA ASP A 1 5.96 0.60 0.34
C ASP A 1 5.76 1.98 -0.24
N ALA A 2 5.69 2.12 -1.56
CA ALA A 2 5.49 3.41 -2.25
C ALA A 2 4.36 4.26 -1.63
N CYS A 3 3.20 3.66 -1.32
CA CYS A 3 2.08 4.35 -0.68
C CYS A 3 2.43 4.92 0.70
N MET A 4 3.16 4.17 1.54
CA MET A 4 3.57 4.62 2.88
C MET A 4 4.60 5.75 2.79
N ARG A 5 5.53 5.68 1.84
CA ARG A 5 6.54 6.74 1.62
C ARG A 5 5.89 8.01 1.07
N SER A 6 4.99 7.88 0.10
CA SER A 6 4.16 8.98 -0.41
C SER A 6 3.38 9.65 0.71
N LEU A 7 2.63 8.88 1.50
CA LEU A 7 1.85 9.40 2.62
C LEU A 7 2.70 10.15 3.64
N LYS A 8 3.87 9.60 4.03
CA LYS A 8 4.76 10.29 4.98
C LYS A 8 5.30 11.61 4.45
N ALA A 9 5.55 11.70 3.14
CA ALA A 9 6.12 12.90 2.53
C ALA A 9 5.08 13.97 2.22
N THR A 10 3.88 13.59 1.79
CA THR A 10 2.85 14.52 1.29
C THR A 10 1.69 14.71 2.25
N GLY A 11 1.52 13.80 3.21
CA GLY A 11 0.35 13.75 4.08
C GLY A 11 -0.93 13.24 3.39
N TRP A 12 -0.86 12.82 2.12
CA TRP A 12 -2.04 12.45 1.35
C TRP A 12 -1.79 11.29 0.37
N ILE A 13 -2.75 10.36 0.36
CA ILE A 13 -2.92 9.33 -0.68
C ILE A 13 -4.41 9.15 -0.97
N ASN A 14 -4.74 8.67 -2.16
CA ASN A 14 -6.13 8.45 -2.55
C ASN A 14 -6.79 7.33 -1.73
N PHE A 15 -8.13 7.30 -1.77
CA PHE A 15 -8.93 6.37 -0.98
C PHE A 15 -8.61 4.89 -1.21
N ARG A 16 -8.31 4.51 -2.45
CA ARG A 16 -8.00 3.13 -2.81
C ARG A 16 -6.66 2.67 -2.22
N MET A 17 -5.67 3.54 -2.24
CA MET A 17 -4.37 3.29 -1.61
C MET A 17 -4.51 3.16 -0.08
N ARG A 18 -5.37 3.98 0.56
CA ARG A 18 -5.67 3.86 2.00
C ARG A 18 -6.28 2.49 2.31
N ALA A 19 -7.28 2.08 1.52
CA ALA A 19 -7.93 0.78 1.68
C ALA A 19 -6.95 -0.38 1.50
N MET A 20 -6.13 -0.34 0.44
CA MET A 20 -5.11 -1.35 0.17
C MET A 20 -4.10 -1.45 1.33
N MET A 21 -3.57 -0.32 1.81
CA MET A 21 -2.62 -0.32 2.92
C MET A 21 -3.19 -0.94 4.19
N GLN A 22 -4.43 -0.60 4.55
CA GLN A 22 -5.06 -1.16 5.73
C GLN A 22 -5.39 -2.66 5.55
N SER A 23 -5.79 -3.06 4.35
CA SER A 23 -6.04 -4.47 4.01
C SER A 23 -4.76 -5.31 4.15
N VAL A 24 -3.62 -4.82 3.65
CA VAL A 24 -2.31 -5.47 3.83
C VAL A 24 -1.95 -5.57 5.31
N ALA A 25 -2.13 -4.49 6.06
CA ALA A 25 -1.82 -4.49 7.49
C ALA A 25 -2.66 -5.52 8.26
N ALA A 26 -3.94 -5.65 7.93
CA ALA A 26 -4.86 -6.56 8.61
C ALA A 26 -4.70 -8.02 8.18
N TYR A 27 -4.64 -8.30 6.87
CA TYR A 27 -4.76 -9.67 6.34
C TYR A 27 -3.44 -10.29 5.90
N THR A 28 -2.44 -9.49 5.53
CA THR A 28 -1.11 -9.99 5.16
C THR A 28 -0.20 -10.02 6.39
N LEU A 29 -0.21 -8.94 7.17
CA LEU A 29 0.70 -8.75 8.31
C LEU A 29 0.08 -9.08 9.67
N TRP A 30 -1.23 -9.34 9.73
CA TRP A 30 -1.96 -9.65 10.97
C TRP A 30 -1.77 -8.62 12.09
N LEU A 31 -1.66 -7.35 11.70
CA LEU A 31 -1.48 -6.26 12.65
C LEU A 31 -2.83 -5.84 13.26
N PRO A 32 -2.87 -5.52 14.57
CA PRO A 32 -4.08 -5.04 15.22
C PRO A 32 -4.47 -3.68 14.66
N TRP A 33 -5.72 -3.58 14.20
CA TRP A 33 -6.25 -2.40 13.50
C TRP A 33 -6.16 -1.12 14.34
N GLN A 34 -6.22 -1.21 15.67
CA GLN A 34 -6.10 -0.04 16.55
C GLN A 34 -4.72 0.61 16.39
N ARG A 35 -3.67 -0.20 16.26
CA ARG A 35 -2.30 0.32 16.10
C ARG A 35 -2.10 0.94 14.73
N THR A 36 -2.57 0.27 13.68
CA THR A 36 -2.42 0.75 12.30
C THR A 36 -3.29 1.98 12.06
N GLY A 37 -4.53 1.98 12.55
CA GLY A 37 -5.45 3.11 12.49
C GLY A 37 -4.91 4.35 13.19
N ASN A 38 -4.38 4.21 14.41
CA ASN A 38 -3.74 5.34 15.12
C ASN A 38 -2.45 5.82 14.43
N HIS A 39 -1.67 4.92 13.84
CA HIS A 39 -0.49 5.31 13.08
C HIS A 39 -0.86 6.15 11.86
N LEU A 40 -1.82 5.67 11.06
CA LEU A 40 -2.26 6.34 9.84
C LEU A 40 -2.97 7.67 10.13
N ALA A 41 -3.77 7.74 11.20
CA ALA A 41 -4.44 8.98 11.62
C ALA A 41 -3.48 10.16 11.81
N ARG A 42 -2.26 9.89 12.28
CA ARG A 42 -1.22 10.92 12.52
C ARG A 42 -0.52 11.40 11.25
N LEU A 43 -0.68 10.70 10.13
CA LEU A 43 0.00 11.03 8.87
C LEU A 43 -0.90 11.83 7.91
N PHE A 44 -2.22 11.73 8.04
CA PHE A 44 -3.14 12.37 7.11
C PHE A 44 -3.36 13.84 7.44
N ILE A 45 -3.07 14.72 6.48
CA ILE A 45 -3.39 16.17 6.59
C ILE A 45 -4.90 16.42 6.47
N ASP A 46 -5.61 15.51 5.80
CA ASP A 46 -7.05 15.50 5.60
C ASP A 46 -7.74 14.53 6.58
N TYR A 47 -7.17 14.35 7.77
CA TYR A 47 -7.74 13.47 8.78
C TYR A 47 -9.12 13.95 9.21
N GLU A 48 -10.11 13.08 8.99
CA GLU A 48 -11.47 13.25 9.50
C GLU A 48 -11.87 11.93 10.18
N PRO A 49 -12.21 11.95 11.49
CA PRO A 49 -12.45 10.73 12.26
C PRO A 49 -13.63 9.89 11.74
N GLY A 50 -14.71 10.50 11.25
CA GLY A 50 -15.88 9.79 10.71
C GLY A 50 -15.56 8.97 9.46
N ILE A 51 -14.71 9.50 8.58
CA ILE A 51 -14.21 8.80 7.39
C ILE A 51 -13.12 7.79 7.78
N HIS A 52 -12.15 8.19 8.60
CA HIS A 52 -10.97 7.36 8.89
C HIS A 52 -11.34 6.08 9.62
N TRP A 53 -12.06 6.16 10.75
CA TRP A 53 -12.34 4.98 11.56
C TRP A 53 -13.34 4.03 10.89
N SER A 54 -14.30 4.56 10.13
CA SER A 54 -15.20 3.73 9.33
C SER A 54 -14.43 2.93 8.27
N GLN A 55 -13.44 3.55 7.60
CA GLN A 55 -12.56 2.83 6.67
C GLN A 55 -11.68 1.79 7.37
N ILE A 56 -11.04 2.15 8.48
CA ILE A 56 -10.18 1.22 9.23
C ILE A 56 -10.96 -0.04 9.64
N HIS A 57 -12.16 0.13 10.21
CA HIS A 57 -12.98 -1.00 10.62
C HIS A 57 -13.44 -1.87 9.44
N MET A 58 -13.86 -1.23 8.34
CA MET A 58 -14.32 -1.94 7.15
C MET A 58 -13.20 -2.77 6.51
N GLN A 59 -11.99 -2.22 6.43
CA GLN A 59 -10.85 -2.89 5.79
C GLN A 59 -10.12 -3.88 6.69
N SER A 60 -10.44 -3.89 8.00
CA SER A 60 -9.91 -4.87 8.95
C SER A 60 -10.94 -5.94 9.34
N GLY A 61 -12.12 -5.96 8.70
CA GLY A 61 -13.16 -6.95 8.99
C GLY A 61 -13.79 -6.81 10.37
N VAL A 62 -13.65 -5.65 11.02
CA VAL A 62 -14.25 -5.36 12.33
C VAL A 62 -15.77 -5.23 12.18
N THR A 63 -16.23 -4.68 11.06
CA THR A 63 -17.66 -4.63 10.74
C THR A 63 -18.09 -5.95 10.11
N GLY A 64 -18.97 -6.71 10.77
CA GLY A 64 -19.57 -7.94 10.23
C GLY A 64 -20.63 -7.74 9.15
N ILE A 65 -20.79 -6.51 8.64
CA ILE A 65 -21.89 -6.12 7.73
C ILE A 65 -21.49 -6.34 6.25
N ASN A 66 -20.20 -6.30 5.93
CA ASN A 66 -19.70 -6.44 4.57
C ASN A 66 -18.85 -7.71 4.43
N ALA A 67 -18.83 -8.29 3.22
CA ALA A 67 -17.87 -9.33 2.88
C ALA A 67 -16.43 -8.84 3.14
N VAL A 68 -15.54 -9.78 3.50
CA VAL A 68 -14.13 -9.50 3.77
C VAL A 68 -13.49 -8.77 2.58
N ARG A 69 -12.96 -7.58 2.82
CA ARG A 69 -12.32 -6.73 1.80
C ARG A 69 -10.80 -6.93 1.82
N ALA A 70 -10.37 -8.13 1.44
CA ALA A 70 -8.96 -8.44 1.22
C ALA A 70 -8.54 -8.03 -0.20
N TYR A 71 -7.58 -7.12 -0.32
CA TYR A 71 -7.08 -6.66 -1.61
C TYR A 71 -5.88 -7.50 -2.06
N SER A 72 -5.85 -7.91 -3.33
CA SER A 72 -4.65 -8.47 -3.95
C SER A 72 -3.68 -7.35 -4.28
N ILE A 73 -2.53 -7.33 -3.60
CA ILE A 73 -1.48 -6.30 -3.75
C ILE A 73 -1.02 -6.21 -5.20
N LEU A 74 -0.71 -7.37 -5.80
CA LEU A 74 -0.20 -7.45 -7.17
C LEU A 74 -1.21 -6.89 -8.18
N LYS A 75 -2.47 -7.34 -8.09
CA LYS A 75 -3.52 -6.84 -8.98
C LYS A 75 -3.71 -5.33 -8.83
N GLN A 76 -3.71 -4.81 -7.59
CA GLN A 76 -3.83 -3.38 -7.36
C GLN A 76 -2.66 -2.57 -7.92
N SER A 77 -1.46 -3.13 -7.86
CA SER A 77 -0.29 -2.46 -8.41
C SER A 77 -0.33 -2.42 -9.94
N LEU A 78 -0.68 -3.54 -10.58
CA LEU A 78 -0.77 -3.63 -12.05
C LEU A 78 -1.91 -2.77 -12.61
N ASP A 79 -3.11 -2.84 -12.01
CA ASP A 79 -4.30 -2.13 -12.50
C ASP A 79 -4.16 -0.58 -12.40
N HIS A 80 -3.26 -0.08 -11.55
CA HIS A 80 -3.17 1.37 -11.23
C HIS A 80 -1.78 1.99 -11.41
N ASP A 81 -0.77 1.20 -11.74
CA ASP A 81 0.61 1.65 -11.96
C ASP A 81 1.31 0.75 -13.00
N GLU A 82 0.68 0.50 -14.15
CA GLU A 82 1.15 -0.47 -15.17
C GLU A 82 2.64 -0.32 -15.55
N THR A 83 3.15 0.91 -15.60
CA THR A 83 4.55 1.21 -15.93
C THR A 83 5.49 1.19 -14.71
N GLY A 84 4.93 1.17 -13.51
CA GLY A 84 5.65 1.24 -12.24
C GLY A 84 6.18 2.64 -11.88
N ASP A 85 5.71 3.69 -12.54
CA ASP A 85 6.21 5.05 -12.34
C ASP A 85 5.98 5.55 -10.92
N PHE A 86 4.84 5.20 -10.33
CA PHE A 86 4.56 5.54 -8.94
C PHE A 86 5.51 4.80 -7.98
N ILE A 87 5.78 3.52 -8.23
CA ILE A 87 6.78 2.76 -7.47
C ILE A 87 8.16 3.39 -7.59
N ARG A 88 8.66 3.67 -8.81
CA ARG A 88 10.00 4.26 -9.01
C ARG A 88 10.14 5.61 -8.34
N LYS A 89 9.09 6.44 -8.38
CA LYS A 89 9.09 7.76 -7.75
C LYS A 89 9.28 7.69 -6.24
N TRP A 90 8.59 6.76 -5.58
CA TRP A 90 8.56 6.69 -4.12
C TRP A 90 9.51 5.65 -3.52
N VAL A 91 9.97 4.70 -4.31
CA VAL A 91 10.95 3.66 -3.96
C VAL A 91 12.11 3.77 -4.96
N PRO A 92 12.97 4.80 -4.82
CA PRO A 92 14.05 5.06 -5.77
C PRO A 92 15.06 3.92 -5.86
N GLU A 93 15.14 3.05 -4.84
CA GLU A 93 15.95 1.83 -4.87
C GLU A 93 15.51 0.87 -5.99
N LEU A 94 14.25 0.97 -6.46
CA LEU A 94 13.71 0.19 -7.56
C LEU A 94 13.71 0.95 -8.89
N SER A 95 14.35 2.13 -8.98
CA SER A 95 14.29 2.98 -10.17
C SER A 95 14.85 2.32 -11.42
N MET A 96 15.78 1.38 -11.27
CA MET A 96 16.44 0.65 -12.36
C MET A 96 15.81 -0.70 -12.68
N VAL A 97 14.84 -1.18 -11.88
CA VAL A 97 14.18 -2.48 -12.10
C VAL A 97 13.38 -2.43 -13.40
N PRO A 98 13.51 -3.37 -14.35
CA PRO A 98 12.73 -3.32 -15.60
C PRO A 98 11.22 -3.41 -15.33
N THR A 99 10.39 -2.73 -16.13
CA THR A 99 8.92 -2.68 -15.95
C THR A 99 8.25 -4.05 -15.77
N PRO A 100 8.63 -5.13 -16.51
CA PRO A 100 8.04 -6.46 -16.29
C PRO A 100 8.20 -6.99 -14.86
N TYR A 101 9.18 -6.48 -14.10
CA TYR A 101 9.51 -6.94 -12.76
C TYR A 101 9.23 -5.91 -11.67
N ILE A 102 8.80 -4.68 -12.00
CA ILE A 102 8.69 -3.58 -11.03
C ILE A 102 7.70 -3.88 -9.89
N HIS A 103 6.67 -4.68 -10.18
CA HIS A 103 5.65 -5.09 -9.21
C HIS A 103 6.05 -6.32 -8.39
N GLU A 104 6.99 -7.14 -8.90
CA GLU A 104 7.46 -8.36 -8.28
C GLU A 104 8.99 -8.52 -8.45
N PRO A 105 9.81 -7.60 -7.90
CA PRO A 105 11.25 -7.56 -8.17
C PRO A 105 11.99 -8.84 -7.74
N TRP A 106 11.44 -9.59 -6.78
CA TRP A 106 11.97 -10.88 -6.33
C TRP A 106 11.92 -11.99 -7.40
N THR A 107 11.16 -11.80 -8.48
CA THR A 107 11.07 -12.77 -9.59
C THR A 107 12.21 -12.61 -10.62
N MET A 108 12.99 -11.54 -10.53
CA MET A 108 14.19 -11.37 -11.36
C MET A 108 15.25 -12.43 -11.04
N SER A 109 16.07 -12.78 -12.03
CA SER A 109 17.24 -13.61 -11.79
C SER A 109 18.21 -12.91 -10.82
N LYS A 110 19.04 -13.68 -10.11
CA LYS A 110 20.06 -13.11 -9.21
C LYS A 110 20.99 -12.14 -9.95
N SER A 111 21.42 -12.50 -11.16
CA SER A 111 22.27 -11.63 -11.98
C SER A 111 21.59 -10.31 -12.36
N MET A 112 20.28 -10.33 -12.62
CA MET A 112 19.51 -9.12 -12.89
C MET A 112 19.39 -8.25 -11.63
N GLN A 113 19.07 -8.85 -10.47
CA GLN A 113 19.00 -8.14 -9.19
C GLN A 113 20.33 -7.41 -8.92
N GLU A 114 21.45 -8.12 -8.96
CA GLU A 114 22.81 -7.58 -8.74
C GLU A 114 23.17 -6.43 -9.70
N THR A 115 22.66 -6.45 -10.93
CA THR A 115 22.93 -5.39 -11.92
C THR A 115 22.07 -4.14 -11.68
N THR A 116 20.87 -4.32 -11.12
CA THR A 116 19.88 -3.25 -10.93
C THR A 116 19.95 -2.56 -9.56
N GLY A 117 20.71 -3.10 -8.60
CA GLY A 117 20.94 -2.54 -7.26
C GLY A 117 20.53 -3.49 -6.15
#